data_AF-M5U396-F1
#
_entry.id   AF-M5U396-F1
#
_cell.length_a   1.000
_cell.length_b   1.000
_cell.length_c   1.000
_cell.angle_alpha   90.00
_cell.angle_beta   90.00
_cell.angle_gamma   90.00
#
_symmetry.space_group_name_H-M   'P 1'
#
loop_
_entity.id
_entity.type
_entity.pdbx_description
1 polymer ?
#
loop_
_entity_poly.entity_id
_entity_poly.type
_entity_poly.pdbx_seq_one_letter_code
_entity_poly.pdbx_strand_id
1 'polypeptide(L)'
;MNTTPASSQQNPASTSAESTPPEPTESTPSTDIDQSAYEDPRSIAPVAQLSARGLFIALGAVCLFPLITLSVYAVIFGKASEHKLPVSVLIDRRPLPTQDGNKRLLEDVVVIENEADFEIPNITVNLNGQYFLYQDKPLAAGEELVVRQAAFATKSNQRWVPGRYRLDDITVTGKLPSGARGVTEVQY
;
A
#
# COMPACT_ATOMS: atom_id res chain seq x y z
N MET A 1 28.99 23.66 -40.49
CA MET A 1 29.37 25.07 -40.26
C MET A 1 28.77 25.50 -38.93
N ASN A 2 29.64 25.81 -37.96
CA ASN A 2 29.57 26.67 -36.75
C ASN A 2 28.21 26.85 -36.02
N THR A 3 28.13 26.91 -34.68
CA THR A 3 28.99 27.69 -33.77
C THR A 3 28.80 27.26 -32.30
N THR A 4 29.90 27.22 -31.55
CA THR A 4 29.98 27.27 -30.07
C THR A 4 29.80 28.72 -29.57
N PRO A 5 29.36 28.95 -28.31
CA PRO A 5 30.25 29.50 -27.25
C PRO A 5 30.05 28.76 -25.90
N ALA A 6 31.09 28.42 -25.08
CA ALA A 6 31.90 29.25 -24.16
C ALA A 6 31.03 29.98 -23.10
N SER A 7 31.30 30.07 -21.79
CA SER A 7 32.54 30.06 -20.99
C SER A 7 32.16 30.06 -19.48
N SER A 8 32.88 29.35 -18.59
CA SER A 8 33.81 29.89 -17.56
C SER A 8 33.27 30.21 -16.16
N GLN A 9 33.86 29.58 -15.13
CA GLN A 9 34.48 30.19 -13.92
C GLN A 9 35.09 29.05 -13.06
N GLN A 10 36.41 28.81 -13.06
CA GLN A 10 37.51 29.45 -12.30
C GLN A 10 37.54 29.23 -10.77
N ASN A 11 38.37 28.24 -10.40
CA ASN A 11 39.35 28.09 -9.28
C ASN A 11 39.98 29.42 -8.72
N PRO A 12 40.93 29.45 -7.72
CA PRO A 12 41.55 28.40 -6.87
C PRO A 12 41.93 28.79 -5.39
N ALA A 13 42.48 27.80 -4.66
CA ALA A 13 43.68 27.78 -3.77
C ALA A 13 43.90 28.72 -2.54
N SER A 14 44.71 28.14 -1.62
CA SER A 14 45.66 28.73 -0.64
C SER A 14 45.26 28.62 0.84
N THR A 15 46.14 28.42 1.83
CA THR A 15 47.57 28.10 1.92
C THR A 15 47.88 27.87 3.42
N SER A 16 48.82 26.98 3.74
CA SER A 16 49.42 26.73 5.06
C SER A 16 50.25 27.91 5.60
N ALA A 17 50.30 28.07 6.93
CA ALA A 17 51.42 28.68 7.69
C ALA A 17 51.30 28.16 9.16
N GLU A 18 52.27 27.48 9.80
CA GLU A 18 53.69 27.79 10.08
C GLU A 18 53.87 28.70 11.33
N SER A 19 54.27 28.05 12.44
CA SER A 19 55.28 28.44 13.44
C SER A 19 55.16 29.73 14.28
N THR A 20 55.17 29.59 15.62
CA THR A 20 56.29 29.97 16.54
C THR A 20 55.81 30.26 17.98
N PRO A 21 56.43 29.66 19.02
CA PRO A 21 56.24 29.99 20.44
C PRO A 21 57.27 31.03 20.95
N PRO A 22 56.95 31.74 22.04
CA PRO A 22 57.97 31.96 23.07
C PRO A 22 57.43 31.87 24.52
N GLU A 23 58.12 31.09 25.36
CA GLU A 23 58.42 31.45 26.76
C GLU A 23 59.53 32.54 26.76
N PRO A 24 59.88 33.27 27.84
CA PRO A 24 59.61 33.01 29.27
C PRO A 24 59.22 34.28 30.08
N THR A 25 58.99 34.12 31.40
CA THR A 25 59.65 34.88 32.50
C THR A 25 58.72 35.04 33.69
N GLU A 26 59.14 34.40 34.78
CA GLU A 26 58.73 34.52 36.17
C GLU A 26 58.79 35.97 36.69
N SER A 27 57.77 36.44 37.41
CA SER A 27 57.81 37.59 38.34
C SER A 27 56.51 37.69 39.15
N THR A 28 56.45 37.06 40.32
CA THR A 28 55.68 37.62 41.47
C THR A 28 56.30 38.98 41.83
N PRO A 29 55.57 40.00 42.34
CA PRO A 29 54.82 39.84 43.59
C PRO A 29 53.62 40.81 43.86
N SER A 30 52.89 40.46 44.93
CA SER A 30 52.21 41.35 45.88
C SER A 30 50.79 41.85 45.63
N THR A 31 50.02 41.67 46.71
CA THR A 31 49.11 42.65 47.34
C THR A 31 47.63 42.46 47.09
N ASP A 32 47.02 41.98 48.18
CA ASP A 32 45.65 42.10 48.67
C ASP A 32 44.66 43.03 47.95
N ILE A 33 43.40 42.68 48.21
CA ILE A 33 42.13 43.42 48.04
C ILE A 33 41.36 43.00 46.78
N ASP A 34 40.41 42.06 46.93
CA ASP A 34 38.99 42.43 47.03
C ASP A 34 38.14 41.25 47.51
N GLN A 35 37.71 41.32 48.76
CA GLN A 35 36.84 40.36 49.43
C GLN A 35 35.40 40.88 49.35
N SER A 36 34.79 40.98 48.16
CA SER A 36 33.41 41.47 48.06
C SER A 36 32.62 41.11 46.79
N ALA A 37 32.79 39.93 46.18
CA ALA A 37 31.82 39.46 45.18
C ALA A 37 31.88 37.94 44.95
N TYR A 38 31.61 37.12 45.97
CA TYR A 38 31.22 35.73 45.71
C TYR A 38 29.69 35.66 45.77
N GLU A 39 29.06 36.05 44.67
CA GLU A 39 27.63 35.82 44.43
C GLU A 39 27.45 34.31 44.28
N ASP A 40 26.83 33.69 45.29
CA ASP A 40 26.51 32.26 45.32
C ASP A 40 25.77 31.89 44.02
N PRO A 41 26.21 30.87 43.25
CA PRO A 41 25.58 30.58 41.97
C PRO A 41 24.12 30.22 42.18
N ARG A 42 23.22 30.98 41.54
CA ARG A 42 21.78 30.75 41.55
C ARG A 42 21.52 29.27 41.25
N SER A 43 20.98 28.56 42.23
CA SER A 43 20.52 27.17 42.12
C SER A 43 19.56 27.04 40.94
N ILE A 44 20.07 26.58 39.80
CA ILE A 44 19.28 26.24 38.62
C ILE A 44 18.33 25.12 39.05
N ALA A 45 17.03 25.33 38.83
CA ALA A 45 15.97 24.39 39.20
C ALA A 45 16.35 22.95 38.79
N PRO A 46 16.01 21.93 39.61
CA PRO A 46 16.37 20.55 39.32
C PRO A 46 15.85 20.16 37.94
N VAL A 47 16.77 20.03 36.99
CA VAL A 47 16.47 19.52 35.65
C VAL A 47 16.11 18.04 35.82
N ALA A 48 14.90 17.67 35.42
CA ALA A 48 14.48 16.28 35.43
C ALA A 48 15.36 15.47 34.47
N GLN A 49 16.43 14.88 34.99
CA GLN A 49 17.34 14.05 34.21
C GLN A 49 16.77 12.64 34.14
N LEU A 50 16.21 12.29 32.98
CA LEU A 50 15.89 10.90 32.67
C LEU A 50 17.21 10.13 32.60
N SER A 51 17.34 9.10 33.44
CA SER A 51 18.38 8.07 33.31
C SER A 51 18.46 7.60 31.85
N ALA A 52 19.66 7.31 31.33
CA ALA A 52 19.83 6.78 29.98
C ALA A 52 18.88 5.61 29.67
N ARG A 53 18.61 4.75 30.66
CA ARG A 53 17.62 3.66 30.55
C ARG A 53 16.20 4.18 30.35
N GLY A 54 15.81 5.23 31.05
CA GLY A 54 14.52 5.91 30.91
C GLY A 54 14.36 6.57 29.54
N LEU A 55 15.42 7.16 29.00
CA LEU A 55 15.44 7.69 27.63
C LEU A 55 15.19 6.58 26.59
N PHE A 56 15.90 5.45 26.68
CA PHE A 56 15.70 4.31 25.76
C PHE A 56 14.28 3.73 25.85
N ILE A 57 13.71 3.61 27.05
CA ILE A 57 12.33 3.15 27.24
C ILE A 57 11.33 4.14 26.66
N ALA A 58 11.50 5.44 26.90
CA ALA A 58 10.62 6.49 26.38
C ALA A 58 10.66 6.55 24.84
N LEU A 59 11.86 6.48 24.27
CA LEU A 59 12.04 6.44 22.82
C LEU A 59 11.44 5.17 22.22
N GLY A 60 11.68 4.02 22.85
CA GLY A 60 11.08 2.74 22.46
C GLY A 60 9.55 2.79 22.51
N ALA A 61 8.97 3.36 23.56
CA ALA A 61 7.52 3.51 23.70
C ALA A 61 6.94 4.46 22.63
N VAL A 62 7.58 5.62 22.39
CA VAL A 62 7.15 6.58 21.36
C VAL A 62 7.20 5.98 19.95
N CYS A 63 8.15 5.10 19.67
CA CYS A 63 8.25 4.43 18.38
C CYS A 63 7.32 3.21 18.25
N LEU A 64 7.25 2.37 19.28
CA LEU A 64 6.48 1.12 19.24
C LEU A 64 4.99 1.37 19.36
N PHE A 65 4.55 2.32 20.19
CA PHE A 65 3.14 2.61 20.40
C PHE A 65 2.37 2.92 19.10
N PRO A 66 2.82 3.85 18.23
CA PRO A 66 2.12 4.11 16.96
C PRO A 66 2.19 2.91 16.02
N LEU A 67 3.32 2.19 15.95
CA LEU A 67 3.46 1.00 15.10
C LEU A 67 2.51 -0.13 15.52
N ILE A 68 2.43 -0.40 16.82
CA ILE A 68 1.52 -1.40 17.38
C ILE A 68 0.07 -0.97 17.14
N THR A 69 -0.25 0.31 17.40
CA THR A 69 -1.61 0.83 17.19
C THR A 69 -2.03 0.71 15.72
N LEU A 70 -1.15 1.10 14.78
CA LEU A 70 -1.43 1.00 13.35
C LEU A 70 -1.54 -0.46 12.89
N SER A 71 -0.68 -1.33 13.41
CA SER A 71 -0.71 -2.77 13.12
C SER A 71 -2.01 -3.41 13.61
N VAL A 72 -2.41 -3.16 14.86
CA VAL A 72 -3.67 -3.64 15.42
C VAL A 72 -4.86 -3.09 14.64
N TYR A 73 -4.84 -1.80 14.30
CA TYR A 73 -5.89 -1.18 13.48
C TYR A 73 -5.99 -1.85 12.10
N ALA A 74 -4.87 -2.08 11.44
CA ALA A 74 -4.83 -2.77 10.15
C ALA A 74 -5.31 -4.22 10.23
N VAL A 75 -4.99 -4.95 11.31
CA VAL A 75 -5.46 -6.34 11.49
C VAL A 75 -6.96 -6.40 11.75
N ILE A 76 -7.50 -5.49 12.57
CA ILE A 76 -8.92 -5.48 12.94
C ILE A 76 -9.79 -4.92 11.81
N PHE A 77 -9.41 -3.78 11.24
CA PHE A 77 -10.22 -3.08 10.24
C PHE A 77 -9.79 -3.35 8.79
N GLY A 78 -8.54 -3.75 8.54
CA GLY A 78 -8.09 -4.12 7.19
C GLY A 78 -8.73 -5.41 6.67
N LYS A 79 -9.23 -6.28 7.56
CA LYS A 79 -10.03 -7.46 7.17
C LYS A 79 -11.53 -7.15 6.98
N ALA A 80 -12.00 -5.99 7.42
CA ALA A 80 -13.42 -5.64 7.37
C ALA A 80 -13.88 -5.12 5.99
N SER A 81 -12.96 -4.91 5.05
CA SER A 81 -13.27 -4.36 3.72
C SER A 81 -13.71 -5.39 2.68
N GLU A 82 -13.59 -6.69 2.96
CA GLU A 82 -13.98 -7.75 2.02
C GLU A 82 -15.11 -8.57 2.64
N HIS A 83 -16.34 -8.08 2.49
CA HIS A 83 -17.48 -8.93 2.76
C HIS A 83 -17.47 -10.05 1.71
N LYS A 84 -17.52 -11.31 2.14
CA LYS A 84 -17.57 -12.43 1.18
C LYS A 84 -18.90 -12.39 0.43
N LEU A 85 -18.86 -12.52 -0.88
CA LEU A 85 -20.07 -12.65 -1.69
C LEU A 85 -20.54 -14.13 -1.68
N PRO A 86 -21.76 -14.46 -1.23
CA PRO A 86 -22.25 -15.84 -1.19
C PRO A 86 -22.62 -16.32 -2.62
N VAL A 87 -21.60 -16.60 -3.42
CA VAL A 87 -21.73 -17.14 -4.79
C VAL A 87 -20.78 -18.32 -4.96
N SER A 88 -21.23 -19.34 -5.68
CA SER A 88 -20.38 -20.41 -6.16
C SER A 88 -19.91 -20.09 -7.58
N VAL A 89 -18.68 -20.46 -7.90
CA VAL A 89 -18.09 -20.24 -9.21
C VAL A 89 -17.51 -21.54 -9.71
N LEU A 90 -17.91 -21.95 -10.91
CA LEU A 90 -17.48 -23.19 -11.54
C LEU A 90 -17.07 -22.91 -12.99
N ILE A 91 -16.03 -23.62 -13.44
CA ILE A 91 -15.67 -23.67 -14.85
C ILE A 91 -16.29 -24.93 -15.43
N ASP A 92 -17.09 -24.77 -16.47
CA ASP A 92 -17.79 -25.89 -17.11
C ASP A 92 -17.73 -25.76 -18.64
N ARG A 93 -18.13 -26.82 -19.34
CA ARG A 93 -18.29 -26.82 -20.80
C ARG A 93 -19.72 -27.12 -21.16
N ARG A 94 -20.44 -26.12 -21.68
CA ARG A 94 -21.88 -26.22 -21.96
C ARG A 94 -22.20 -26.03 -23.44
N PRO A 95 -23.20 -26.75 -23.97
CA PRO A 95 -23.68 -26.55 -25.33
C PRO A 95 -24.49 -25.26 -25.41
N LEU A 96 -23.88 -24.18 -25.88
CA LEU A 96 -24.53 -22.89 -26.04
C LEU A 96 -24.96 -22.65 -27.49
N PRO A 97 -26.09 -21.94 -27.71
CA PRO A 97 -26.49 -21.54 -29.05
C PRO A 97 -25.46 -20.57 -29.63
N THR A 98 -25.04 -20.86 -30.86
CA THR A 98 -24.24 -19.91 -31.65
C THR A 98 -25.06 -18.67 -31.99
N GLN A 99 -24.40 -17.57 -32.35
CA GLN A 99 -25.10 -16.36 -32.82
C GLN A 99 -26.05 -16.64 -33.99
N ASP A 100 -25.74 -17.65 -34.82
CA ASP A 100 -26.57 -18.05 -35.96
C ASP A 100 -27.79 -18.91 -35.57
N GLY A 101 -27.97 -19.24 -34.29
CA GLY A 101 -29.14 -19.95 -33.72
C GLY A 101 -29.33 -21.41 -34.13
N ASN A 102 -28.68 -21.85 -35.21
CA ASN A 102 -28.91 -23.16 -35.83
C ASN A 102 -28.02 -24.27 -35.27
N LYS A 103 -26.97 -23.94 -34.51
CA LYS A 103 -26.01 -24.92 -33.97
C LYS A 103 -25.75 -24.65 -32.50
N ARG A 104 -25.60 -25.73 -31.73
CA ARG A 104 -25.09 -25.67 -30.35
C ARG A 104 -23.64 -26.11 -30.38
N LEU A 105 -22.74 -25.24 -29.95
CA LEU A 105 -21.32 -25.56 -29.81
C LEU A 105 -21.00 -25.71 -28.32
N LEU A 106 -20.14 -26.68 -28.01
CA LEU A 106 -19.62 -26.84 -26.67
C LEU A 106 -18.59 -25.73 -26.44
N GLU A 107 -18.88 -24.84 -25.51
CA GLU A 107 -18.02 -23.68 -25.21
C GLU A 107 -17.60 -23.70 -23.74
N ASP A 108 -16.39 -23.20 -23.46
CA ASP A 108 -15.91 -22.99 -22.10
C ASP A 108 -16.67 -21.82 -21.47
N VAL A 109 -17.34 -22.11 -20.35
CA VAL A 109 -18.18 -21.16 -19.63
C VAL A 109 -17.74 -21.01 -18.19
N VAL A 110 -18.00 -19.82 -17.65
CA VAL A 110 -17.97 -19.55 -16.21
C VAL A 110 -19.41 -19.58 -15.73
N VAL A 111 -19.67 -20.46 -14.79
CA VAL A 111 -20.96 -20.64 -14.12
C VAL A 111 -20.86 -19.94 -12.77
N ILE A 112 -21.79 -19.02 -12.51
CA ILE A 112 -21.87 -18.30 -11.24
C ILE A 112 -23.26 -18.52 -10.69
N GLU A 113 -23.36 -19.18 -9.54
CA GLU A 113 -24.63 -19.42 -8.86
C GLU A 113 -24.72 -18.56 -7.62
N ASN A 114 -25.88 -17.94 -7.42
CA ASN A 114 -26.17 -17.18 -6.22
C ASN A 114 -26.64 -18.10 -5.10
N GLU A 115 -25.79 -18.32 -4.10
CA GLU A 115 -26.10 -19.14 -2.92
C GLU A 115 -26.85 -18.33 -1.83
N ALA A 116 -27.01 -17.02 -2.02
CA ALA A 116 -27.75 -16.18 -1.10
C ALA A 116 -29.27 -16.32 -1.26
N ASP A 117 -29.98 -15.92 -0.21
CA ASP A 117 -31.44 -15.77 -0.17
C ASP A 117 -31.91 -14.40 -0.69
N PHE A 118 -30.99 -13.58 -1.22
CA PHE A 118 -31.27 -12.26 -1.76
C PHE A 118 -30.75 -12.10 -3.20
N GLU A 119 -31.33 -11.14 -3.92
CA GLU A 119 -30.88 -10.71 -5.24
C GLU A 119 -29.53 -9.98 -5.15
N ILE A 120 -28.61 -10.30 -6.07
CA ILE A 120 -27.34 -9.60 -6.21
C ILE A 120 -27.37 -8.73 -7.49
N PRO A 121 -27.49 -7.40 -7.36
CA PRO A 121 -27.41 -6.51 -8.51
C PRO A 121 -25.96 -6.20 -8.91
N ASN A 122 -25.77 -5.82 -10.18
CA ASN A 122 -24.52 -5.29 -10.73
C ASN A 122 -23.31 -6.21 -10.52
N ILE A 123 -23.42 -7.45 -10.98
CA ILE A 123 -22.34 -8.42 -10.86
C ILE A 123 -21.22 -8.06 -11.83
N THR A 124 -20.00 -7.99 -11.32
CA THR A 124 -18.79 -7.87 -12.13
C THR A 124 -17.95 -9.11 -11.93
N VAL A 125 -17.52 -9.71 -13.02
CA VAL A 125 -16.68 -10.90 -13.06
C VAL A 125 -15.35 -10.54 -13.69
N ASN A 126 -14.27 -11.00 -13.10
CA ASN A 126 -12.91 -10.79 -13.57
C ASN A 126 -12.20 -12.14 -13.72
N LEU A 127 -11.49 -12.32 -14.83
CA LEU A 127 -10.58 -13.43 -15.06
C LEU A 127 -9.14 -12.91 -15.03
N ASN A 128 -8.29 -13.54 -14.23
CA ASN A 128 -6.87 -13.24 -14.09
C ASN A 128 -6.56 -11.77 -13.77
N GLY A 129 -7.43 -11.11 -13.02
CA GLY A 129 -7.32 -9.67 -12.73
C GLY A 129 -7.43 -8.71 -13.93
N GLN A 130 -7.53 -9.20 -15.18
CA GLN A 130 -7.31 -8.40 -16.40
C GLN A 130 -8.52 -8.37 -17.35
N TYR A 131 -9.34 -9.43 -17.36
CA TYR A 131 -10.45 -9.57 -18.30
C TYR A 131 -11.75 -9.44 -17.55
N PHE A 132 -12.57 -8.47 -17.93
CA PHE A 132 -13.76 -8.08 -17.20
C PHE A 132 -15.01 -8.42 -17.99
N LEU A 133 -16.05 -8.80 -17.26
CA LEU A 133 -17.41 -8.79 -17.73
C LEU A 133 -18.30 -8.14 -16.68
N TYR A 134 -19.18 -7.27 -17.13
CA TYR A 134 -20.16 -6.62 -16.29
C TYR A 134 -21.57 -7.08 -16.70
N GLN A 135 -22.36 -7.47 -15.72
CA GLN A 135 -23.72 -7.96 -15.89
C GLN A 135 -24.69 -6.99 -15.20
N ASP A 136 -25.47 -6.29 -16.02
CA ASP A 136 -26.51 -5.37 -15.54
C ASP A 136 -27.72 -6.08 -14.93
N LYS A 137 -28.06 -7.27 -15.46
CA LYS A 137 -29.19 -8.05 -14.95
C LYS A 137 -28.85 -8.50 -13.52
N PRO A 138 -29.70 -8.21 -12.52
CA PRO A 138 -29.54 -8.78 -11.20
C PRO A 138 -29.64 -10.30 -11.24
N LEU A 139 -28.87 -10.96 -10.37
CA LEU A 139 -28.92 -12.41 -10.21
C LEU A 139 -29.85 -12.73 -9.04
N ALA A 140 -30.98 -13.39 -9.32
CA ALA A 140 -31.93 -13.77 -8.30
C ALA A 140 -31.34 -14.82 -7.33
N ALA A 141 -31.96 -14.99 -6.17
CA ALA A 141 -31.58 -16.01 -5.20
C ALA A 141 -31.70 -17.42 -5.83
N GLY A 142 -30.63 -18.22 -5.76
CA GLY A 142 -30.57 -19.54 -6.38
C GLY A 142 -30.51 -19.55 -7.92
N GLU A 143 -30.39 -18.39 -8.57
CA GLU A 143 -30.24 -18.33 -10.03
C GLU A 143 -28.80 -18.59 -10.44
N GLU A 144 -28.65 -19.25 -11.58
CA GLU A 144 -27.38 -19.54 -12.21
C GLU A 144 -27.14 -18.61 -13.41
N LEU A 145 -26.03 -17.88 -13.37
CA LEU A 145 -25.52 -17.08 -14.47
C LEU A 145 -24.46 -17.87 -15.24
N VAL A 146 -24.78 -18.23 -16.48
CA VAL A 146 -23.86 -18.94 -17.37
C VAL A 146 -23.26 -17.95 -18.37
N VAL A 147 -21.95 -17.77 -18.31
CA VAL A 147 -21.21 -16.79 -19.10
C VAL A 147 -20.18 -17.46 -19.98
N ARG A 148 -20.13 -17.09 -21.26
CA ARG A 148 -19.06 -17.52 -22.18
C ARG A 148 -17.73 -16.89 -21.79
N GLN A 149 -16.68 -17.69 -21.65
CA GLN A 149 -15.33 -17.13 -21.40
C GLN A 149 -14.89 -16.17 -22.51
N ALA A 150 -15.30 -16.41 -23.77
CA ALA A 150 -14.99 -15.54 -24.89
C ALA A 150 -15.70 -14.15 -24.84
N ALA A 151 -16.64 -13.94 -23.93
CA ALA A 151 -17.32 -12.65 -23.74
C ALA A 151 -16.48 -11.66 -22.91
N PHE A 152 -15.49 -12.16 -22.16
CA PHE A 152 -14.65 -11.33 -21.32
C PHE A 152 -13.65 -10.54 -22.15
N ALA A 153 -13.41 -9.29 -21.77
CA ALA A 153 -12.48 -8.42 -22.48
C ALA A 153 -11.68 -7.54 -21.53
N THR A 154 -10.47 -7.17 -21.95
CA THR A 154 -9.68 -6.15 -21.26
C THR A 154 -10.29 -4.76 -21.48
N LYS A 155 -9.79 -3.77 -20.74
CA LYS A 155 -10.13 -2.35 -20.96
C LYS A 155 -9.77 -1.85 -22.38
N SER A 156 -8.80 -2.49 -23.05
CA SER A 156 -8.43 -2.22 -24.44
C SER A 156 -9.24 -3.03 -25.46
N ASN A 157 -10.31 -3.69 -25.03
CA ASN A 157 -11.20 -4.52 -25.85
C ASN A 157 -10.51 -5.77 -26.45
N GLN A 158 -9.42 -6.24 -25.85
CA GLN A 158 -8.85 -7.53 -26.20
C GLN A 158 -9.67 -8.62 -25.53
N ARG A 159 -10.29 -9.50 -26.34
CA ARG A 159 -11.10 -10.60 -25.82
C ARG A 159 -10.25 -11.73 -25.26
N TRP A 160 -10.78 -12.39 -24.24
CA TRP A 160 -10.26 -13.65 -23.75
C TRP A 160 -10.38 -14.73 -24.83
N VAL A 161 -9.34 -15.56 -24.96
CA VAL A 161 -9.32 -16.69 -25.88
C VAL A 161 -9.10 -17.95 -25.05
N PRO A 162 -10.15 -18.77 -24.84
CA PRO A 162 -10.03 -20.01 -24.09
C PRO A 162 -8.90 -20.90 -24.66
N GLY A 163 -8.08 -21.47 -23.78
CA GLY A 163 -6.94 -22.32 -24.14
C GLY A 163 -5.67 -21.57 -24.57
N ARG A 164 -5.74 -20.27 -24.91
CA ARG A 164 -4.53 -19.48 -25.23
C ARG A 164 -3.80 -19.02 -23.97
N TYR A 165 -4.55 -18.72 -22.93
CA TYR A 165 -4.05 -18.30 -21.62
C TYR A 165 -4.58 -19.27 -20.57
N ARG A 166 -3.78 -19.53 -19.54
CA ARG A 166 -4.23 -20.31 -18.39
C ARG A 166 -5.16 -19.45 -17.55
N LEU A 167 -6.26 -20.03 -17.09
CA LEU A 167 -7.17 -19.39 -16.12
C LEU A 167 -6.67 -19.75 -14.72
N ASP A 168 -6.19 -18.76 -13.99
CA ASP A 168 -5.56 -18.93 -12.67
C ASP A 168 -6.49 -18.41 -11.55
N ASP A 169 -7.17 -17.29 -11.78
CA ASP A 169 -8.11 -16.70 -10.82
C ASP A 169 -9.41 -16.23 -11.49
N ILE A 170 -10.51 -16.37 -10.75
CA ILE A 170 -11.80 -15.77 -11.05
C ILE A 170 -12.25 -14.97 -9.84
N THR A 171 -12.47 -13.67 -10.04
CA THR A 171 -13.01 -12.78 -9.01
C THR A 171 -14.41 -12.32 -9.39
N VAL A 172 -15.39 -12.60 -8.54
CA VAL A 172 -16.77 -12.12 -8.66
C VAL A 172 -17.00 -11.04 -7.61
N THR A 173 -17.50 -9.89 -8.04
CA THR A 173 -17.87 -8.80 -7.12
C THR A 173 -19.30 -8.36 -7.36
N GLY A 174 -20.00 -8.01 -6.29
CA GLY A 174 -21.39 -7.57 -6.33
C GLY A 174 -21.72 -6.68 -5.13
N LYS A 175 -22.95 -6.17 -5.08
CA LYS A 175 -23.43 -5.37 -3.95
C LYS A 175 -24.28 -6.22 -3.01
N LEU A 176 -23.98 -6.16 -1.72
CA LEU A 176 -24.75 -6.84 -0.68
C LEU A 176 -25.95 -5.98 -0.22
N PRO A 177 -26.96 -6.58 0.45
CA PRO A 177 -28.10 -5.85 1.02
C PRO A 177 -27.68 -4.80 2.04
N SER A 178 -26.55 -5.01 2.73
CA SER A 178 -25.93 -4.03 3.63
C SER A 178 -25.40 -2.78 2.92
N GLY A 179 -25.40 -2.76 1.59
CA GLY A 179 -24.79 -1.72 0.76
C GLY A 179 -23.28 -1.88 0.57
N ALA A 180 -22.65 -2.80 1.32
CA ALA A 180 -21.23 -3.11 1.18
C ALA A 180 -20.94 -3.84 -0.14
N ARG A 181 -19.69 -3.76 -0.60
CA ARG A 181 -19.21 -4.54 -1.73
C ARG A 181 -18.86 -5.95 -1.25
N GLY A 182 -19.47 -6.95 -1.88
CA GLY A 182 -19.12 -8.34 -1.73
C GLY A 182 -18.07 -8.75 -2.76
N VAL A 183 -17.09 -9.57 -2.35
CA VAL A 183 -16.06 -10.14 -3.22
C VAL A 183 -15.93 -11.64 -2.95
N THR A 184 -15.83 -12.42 -4.02
CA THR A 184 -15.47 -13.84 -3.96
C THR A 184 -14.40 -14.13 -5.00
N GLU A 185 -13.28 -14.67 -4.54
CA GLU A 185 -12.15 -15.07 -5.36
C GLU A 185 -12.00 -16.59 -5.33
N VAL A 186 -11.83 -17.19 -6.50
CA VAL A 186 -11.60 -18.63 -6.67
C VAL A 186 -10.35 -18.82 -7.52
N GLN A 187 -9.41 -19.62 -7.03
CA GLN A 187 -8.13 -19.91 -7.67
C GLN A 187 -8.10 -21.35 -8.22
N TYR A 188 -7.41 -21.58 -9.34
CA TYR A 188 -7.39 -22.85 -10.09
C TYR A 188 -5.99 -23.38 -10.45
#